data_AF-B9J2E8-F1
#
_entry.id   AF-B9J2E8-F1
#
_cell.length_a   1.000
_cell.length_b   1.000
_cell.length_c   1.000
_cell.angle_alpha   90.00
_cell.angle_beta   90.00
_cell.angle_gamma   90.00
#
_symmetry.space_group_name_H-M   'P 1'
#
loop_
_entity.id
_entity.type
_entity.pdbx_description
1 polymer ?
#
loop_
_entity_poly.entity_id
_entity_poly.type
_entity_poly.pdbx_seq_one_letter_code
_entity_poly.pdbx_strand_id
1 'polypeptide(L)'
;MKKWVFISLFIACTICVGLYISPLFQKEIDVKIGEENSAIKNANMEKVEITKEEIYKGNLLLVNKDYPLKKDSIRSDIINVNHNSELVRGYVIFDRNLRLSKDVVKKFLNVVDAAGKDGVQHFLMNSGYRDFQEQRQLYEKMGSDYALPAGYSEHNLGLSLDVGSTQKKMEKAPEGKWIEENVWKHGFVLRYPKNKSNITGIQYEPWHIRYVGLPHSAIMQKKKITLEEYLDFLKEQKEITTDVEGKQYTVSYYKVSGNRKVNVPVNKQYEISGNNMDGVIVTVQE
;
A
#
# COMPACT_ATOMS: atom_id res chain seq x y z
N MET A 1 54.52 -59.20 -10.63
CA MET A 1 55.67 -58.28 -10.50
C MET A 1 55.39 -57.01 -11.30
N LYS A 2 55.74 -55.84 -10.74
CA LYS A 2 55.61 -54.46 -11.29
C LYS A 2 54.16 -53.96 -11.36
N LYS A 3 53.58 -53.34 -10.31
CA LYS A 3 53.71 -51.90 -9.91
C LYS A 3 53.91 -51.00 -11.12
N TRP A 4 53.03 -50.01 -11.29
CA TRP A 4 53.35 -48.59 -11.56
C TRP A 4 52.17 -47.75 -11.04
N VAL A 5 52.52 -46.73 -10.28
CA VAL A 5 51.66 -45.78 -9.59
C VAL A 5 51.39 -44.63 -10.55
N PHE A 6 50.13 -44.24 -10.74
CA PHE A 6 49.80 -42.90 -11.18
C PHE A 6 48.79 -42.28 -10.22
N ILE A 7 49.29 -41.28 -9.51
CA ILE A 7 48.55 -40.34 -8.67
C ILE A 7 47.62 -39.54 -9.58
N SER A 8 46.35 -39.45 -9.22
CA SER A 8 45.43 -38.46 -9.79
C SER A 8 44.61 -37.90 -8.64
N LEU A 9 44.97 -36.65 -8.27
CA LEU A 9 44.21 -35.76 -7.40
C LEU A 9 42.77 -35.68 -7.91
N PHE A 10 41.81 -36.22 -7.16
CA PHE A 10 40.42 -35.82 -7.30
C PHE A 10 40.17 -34.64 -6.38
N ILE A 11 40.17 -33.45 -6.96
CA ILE A 11 39.74 -32.21 -6.31
C ILE A 11 38.28 -32.41 -5.93
N ALA A 12 38.01 -32.46 -4.62
CA ALA A 12 36.66 -32.39 -4.08
C ALA A 12 36.08 -31.02 -4.43
N CYS A 13 35.29 -30.97 -5.51
CA CYS A 13 34.50 -29.81 -5.86
C CYS A 13 33.37 -29.73 -4.82
N THR A 14 33.63 -29.05 -3.71
CA THR A 14 32.60 -28.67 -2.74
C THR A 14 31.62 -27.76 -3.45
N ILE A 15 30.50 -28.33 -3.87
CA ILE A 15 29.32 -27.57 -4.29
C ILE A 15 28.79 -26.89 -3.02
N CYS A 16 29.23 -25.67 -2.78
CA CYS A 16 28.56 -24.75 -1.88
C CYS A 16 27.21 -24.38 -2.51
N VAL A 17 26.22 -25.27 -2.41
CA VAL A 17 24.83 -24.85 -2.53
C VAL A 17 24.56 -24.00 -1.29
N GLY A 18 24.70 -22.69 -1.45
CA GLY A 18 24.18 -21.74 -0.48
C GLY A 18 22.69 -22.00 -0.33
N LEU A 19 22.31 -22.71 0.73
CA LEU A 19 20.94 -22.73 1.20
C LEU A 19 20.61 -21.28 1.53
N TYR A 20 19.81 -20.65 0.67
CA TYR A 20 19.17 -19.38 0.97
C TYR A 20 18.22 -19.65 2.13
N ILE A 21 18.74 -19.55 3.35
CA ILE A 21 17.93 -19.46 4.55
C ILE A 21 17.29 -18.08 4.46
N SER A 22 16.08 -18.03 3.90
CA SER A 22 15.19 -16.90 4.14
C SER A 22 15.15 -16.66 5.64
N PRO A 23 15.24 -15.40 6.12
CA PRO A 23 15.15 -15.15 7.55
C PRO A 23 13.79 -15.63 8.05
N LEU A 24 13.79 -16.85 8.59
CA LEU A 24 12.74 -17.43 9.40
C LEU A 24 12.61 -16.51 10.63
N PHE A 25 11.38 -16.19 11.01
CA PHE A 25 10.97 -15.22 12.03
C PHE A 25 10.75 -13.78 11.55
N GLN A 26 9.82 -13.61 10.59
CA GLN A 26 8.94 -12.45 10.66
C GLN A 26 7.87 -12.75 11.73
N LYS A 27 7.81 -11.94 12.79
CA LYS A 27 6.79 -12.05 13.85
C LYS A 27 5.41 -12.07 13.18
N GLU A 28 4.61 -13.08 13.48
CA GLU A 28 3.30 -13.24 12.87
C GLU A 28 2.41 -12.05 13.25
N ILE A 29 1.78 -11.40 12.26
CA ILE A 29 0.85 -10.30 12.51
C ILE A 29 -0.39 -10.89 13.18
N ASP A 30 -0.61 -10.50 14.43
CA ASP A 30 -1.78 -10.88 15.22
C ASP A 30 -2.74 -9.70 15.34
N VAL A 31 -3.95 -9.86 14.79
CA VAL A 31 -5.00 -8.84 14.80
C VAL A 31 -6.02 -9.21 15.86
N LYS A 32 -6.03 -8.44 16.95
CA LYS A 32 -6.92 -8.65 18.09
C LYS A 32 -8.08 -7.68 18.01
N ILE A 33 -9.31 -8.19 18.23
CA ILE A 33 -10.49 -7.34 18.36
C ILE A 33 -10.42 -6.68 19.73
N GLY A 34 -10.47 -5.35 19.77
CA GLY A 34 -10.49 -4.61 21.03
C GLY A 34 -11.88 -4.69 21.66
N GLU A 35 -11.96 -4.73 23.00
CA GLU A 35 -13.18 -4.27 23.67
C GLU A 35 -13.24 -2.74 23.48
N GLU A 36 -14.42 -2.19 23.19
CA GLU A 36 -14.63 -0.76 22.95
C GLU A 36 -14.00 0.07 24.11
N ASN A 37 -12.98 0.89 23.80
CA ASN A 37 -12.17 1.67 24.76
C ASN A 37 -11.12 0.89 25.60
N SER A 38 -10.69 -0.31 25.19
CA SER A 38 -9.73 -1.09 25.97
C SER A 38 -8.27 -0.68 25.80
N ALA A 39 -7.88 -0.17 24.63
CA ALA A 39 -6.47 0.05 24.30
C ALA A 39 -5.85 1.35 24.85
N ILE A 40 -6.62 2.20 25.55
CA ILE A 40 -6.13 3.52 25.99
C ILE A 40 -6.51 3.82 27.44
N LYS A 41 -6.25 2.89 28.36
CA LYS A 41 -6.59 3.09 29.79
C LYS A 41 -5.63 4.03 30.55
N ASN A 42 -4.46 4.37 29.99
CA ASN A 42 -3.42 5.15 30.68
C ASN A 42 -2.85 6.36 29.91
N ALA A 43 -3.37 6.72 28.74
CA ALA A 43 -2.89 7.90 28.01
C ALA A 43 -3.75 9.13 28.29
N ASN A 44 -3.12 10.30 28.41
CA ASN A 44 -3.83 11.57 28.41
C ASN A 44 -4.51 11.75 27.04
N MET A 45 -5.81 12.01 27.03
CA MET A 45 -6.63 12.10 25.82
C MET A 45 -7.05 13.54 25.57
N GLU A 46 -7.03 13.95 24.30
CA GLU A 46 -7.68 15.16 23.84
C GLU A 46 -8.82 14.84 22.88
N LYS A 47 -9.72 15.82 22.72
CA LYS A 47 -10.87 15.70 21.83
C LYS A 47 -10.62 16.49 20.57
N VAL A 48 -10.45 15.80 19.45
CA VAL A 48 -10.39 16.42 18.12
C VAL A 48 -11.80 16.48 17.54
N GLU A 49 -12.17 17.64 16.98
CA GLU A 49 -13.42 17.79 16.25
C GLU A 49 -13.27 17.21 14.83
N ILE A 50 -14.19 16.32 14.49
CA ILE A 50 -14.31 15.70 13.17
C ILE A 50 -15.55 16.26 12.51
N THR A 51 -15.36 17.00 11.42
CA THR A 51 -16.45 17.51 10.58
C THR A 51 -16.80 16.50 9.48
N LYS A 52 -17.88 16.75 8.74
CA LYS A 52 -18.28 15.87 7.62
C LYS A 52 -17.26 15.86 6.49
N GLU A 53 -16.49 16.92 6.33
CA GLU A 53 -15.48 17.09 5.28
C GLU A 53 -14.31 16.12 5.48
N GLU A 54 -14.00 15.75 6.74
CA GLU A 54 -12.92 14.82 7.07
C GLU A 54 -13.21 13.38 6.62
N ILE A 55 -14.46 13.02 6.35
CA ILE A 55 -14.84 11.71 5.74
C ILE A 55 -14.20 11.54 4.35
N TYR A 56 -13.84 12.65 3.70
CA TYR A 56 -13.35 12.69 2.32
C TYR A 56 -11.86 13.03 2.24
N LYS A 57 -11.11 12.92 3.34
CA LYS A 57 -9.66 13.16 3.38
C LYS A 57 -8.91 11.97 3.96
N GLY A 58 -7.66 11.80 3.59
CA GLY A 58 -6.76 10.80 4.18
C GLY A 58 -6.42 9.62 3.26
N ASN A 59 -5.75 8.62 3.82
CA ASN A 59 -5.10 7.54 3.07
C ASN A 59 -6.04 6.35 2.76
N LEU A 60 -7.15 6.21 3.47
CA LEU A 60 -8.10 5.09 3.41
C LEU A 60 -9.38 5.40 2.63
N LEU A 61 -9.34 6.43 1.78
CA LEU A 61 -10.48 6.76 0.92
C LEU A 61 -10.75 5.62 -0.07
N LEU A 62 -11.95 5.04 -0.01
CA LEU A 62 -12.42 4.10 -1.00
C LEU A 62 -12.93 4.85 -2.22
N VAL A 63 -12.19 4.77 -3.32
CA VAL A 63 -12.62 5.30 -4.62
C VAL A 63 -12.80 4.13 -5.56
N ASN A 64 -14.03 3.95 -6.03
CA ASN A 64 -14.44 2.90 -6.96
C ASN A 64 -15.71 3.35 -7.68
N LYS A 65 -16.35 2.46 -8.46
CA LYS A 65 -17.59 2.74 -9.21
C LYS A 65 -18.77 3.27 -8.38
N ASP A 66 -18.80 3.00 -7.08
CA ASP A 66 -19.92 3.34 -6.19
C ASP A 66 -19.62 4.61 -5.37
N TYR A 67 -18.34 4.87 -5.09
CA TYR A 67 -17.87 5.99 -4.28
C TYR A 67 -16.90 6.87 -5.07
N PRO A 68 -17.39 7.92 -5.75
CA PRO A 68 -16.51 8.86 -6.43
C PRO A 68 -15.70 9.70 -5.43
N LEU A 69 -14.54 10.20 -5.85
CA LEU A 69 -13.79 11.17 -5.06
C LEU A 69 -14.44 12.55 -5.08
N LYS A 70 -14.21 13.31 -4.01
CA LYS A 70 -14.47 14.75 -4.00
C LYS A 70 -13.21 15.50 -4.43
N LYS A 71 -13.38 16.65 -5.06
CA LYS A 71 -12.23 17.45 -5.54
C LYS A 71 -11.26 17.82 -4.42
N ASP A 72 -11.77 18.07 -3.21
CA ASP A 72 -10.97 18.42 -2.04
C ASP A 72 -10.30 17.19 -1.37
N SER A 73 -10.55 15.98 -1.89
CA SER A 73 -9.90 14.73 -1.45
C SER A 73 -8.52 14.52 -2.07
N ILE A 74 -8.19 15.28 -3.12
CA ILE A 74 -6.92 15.14 -3.83
C ILE A 74 -5.79 15.57 -2.90
N ARG A 75 -4.71 14.78 -2.86
CA ARG A 75 -3.49 15.14 -2.12
C ARG A 75 -2.99 16.54 -2.54
N SER A 76 -2.64 17.38 -1.58
CA SER A 76 -2.13 18.73 -1.85
C SER A 76 -0.65 18.74 -2.25
N ASP A 77 0.08 17.65 -2.01
CA ASP A 77 1.52 17.51 -2.25
C ASP A 77 1.85 16.82 -3.58
N ILE A 78 0.97 16.93 -4.58
CA ILE A 78 1.26 16.42 -5.93
C ILE A 78 2.40 17.22 -6.56
N ILE A 79 3.45 16.51 -6.96
CA ILE A 79 4.62 17.07 -7.63
C ILE A 79 4.88 16.34 -8.95
N ASN A 80 5.57 16.98 -9.89
CA ASN A 80 6.22 16.25 -10.97
C ASN A 80 7.44 15.53 -10.41
N VAL A 81 7.45 14.19 -10.48
CA VAL A 81 8.48 13.36 -9.86
C VAL A 81 9.83 13.52 -10.56
N ASN A 82 9.83 13.64 -11.88
CA ASN A 82 11.05 13.77 -12.69
C ASN A 82 11.81 15.09 -12.42
N HIS A 83 11.14 16.13 -11.90
CA HIS A 83 11.76 17.39 -11.51
C HIS A 83 12.38 17.39 -10.10
N ASN A 84 12.27 16.28 -9.37
CA ASN A 84 12.82 16.13 -8.02
C ASN A 84 13.87 15.01 -8.06
N SER A 85 15.11 15.35 -8.44
CA SER A 85 16.17 14.36 -8.70
C SER A 85 16.51 13.50 -7.48
N GLU A 86 16.28 14.00 -6.27
CA GLU A 86 16.45 13.24 -5.03
C GLU A 86 15.45 12.10 -4.88
N LEU A 87 14.31 12.18 -5.58
CA LEU A 87 13.26 11.18 -5.56
C LEU A 87 13.40 10.14 -6.68
N VAL A 88 14.23 10.39 -7.69
CA VAL A 88 14.41 9.50 -8.84
C VAL A 88 15.65 8.62 -8.63
N ARG A 89 15.50 7.53 -7.87
CA ARG A 89 16.59 6.58 -7.59
C ARG A 89 16.08 5.15 -7.46
N GLY A 90 16.80 4.19 -8.03
CA GLY A 90 16.48 2.76 -7.98
C GLY A 90 15.30 2.32 -8.85
N TYR A 91 14.72 3.22 -9.63
CA TYR A 91 13.68 2.94 -10.62
C TYR A 91 13.80 3.93 -11.79
N VAL A 92 13.16 3.59 -12.91
CA VAL A 92 13.06 4.47 -14.10
C VAL A 92 11.67 5.10 -14.15
N ILE A 93 11.55 6.30 -14.73
CA ILE A 93 10.26 6.95 -14.99
C ILE A 93 9.92 6.79 -16.47
N PHE A 94 8.71 6.29 -16.78
CA PHE A 94 8.26 6.12 -18.15
C PHE A 94 7.86 7.44 -18.81
N ASP A 95 7.10 8.28 -18.09
CA ASP A 95 6.62 9.58 -18.55
C ASP A 95 7.30 10.74 -17.79
N ARG A 96 7.95 11.66 -18.50
CA ARG A 96 8.61 12.84 -17.90
C ARG A 96 7.66 13.77 -17.18
N ASN A 97 6.36 13.71 -17.48
CA ASN A 97 5.31 14.48 -16.83
C ASN A 97 4.64 13.71 -15.67
N LEU A 98 5.18 12.57 -15.24
CA LEU A 98 4.62 11.78 -14.16
C LEU A 98 4.48 12.62 -12.89
N ARG A 99 3.24 12.71 -12.40
CA ARG A 99 2.88 13.39 -11.16
C ARG A 99 2.55 12.37 -10.09
N LEU A 100 2.89 12.62 -8.82
CA LEU A 100 2.44 11.82 -7.68
C LEU A 100 2.59 12.63 -6.38
N SER A 101 1.90 12.22 -5.31
CA SER A 101 2.13 12.77 -3.97
C SER A 101 3.59 12.60 -3.55
N LYS A 102 4.24 13.68 -3.13
CA LYS A 102 5.65 13.66 -2.67
C LYS A 102 5.85 12.67 -1.52
N ASP A 103 4.91 12.59 -0.58
CA ASP A 103 4.97 11.60 0.50
C ASP A 103 4.91 10.17 -0.04
N VAL A 104 3.95 9.87 -0.94
CA VAL A 104 3.80 8.53 -1.53
C VAL A 104 5.05 8.11 -2.31
N VAL A 105 5.69 9.02 -3.04
CA VAL A 105 6.98 8.75 -3.71
C VAL A 105 8.06 8.36 -2.70
N LYS A 106 8.16 9.07 -1.58
CA LYS A 106 9.12 8.73 -0.51
C LYS A 106 8.83 7.35 0.10
N LYS A 107 7.56 6.98 0.27
CA LYS A 107 7.19 5.63 0.73
C LYS A 107 7.56 4.57 -0.31
N PHE A 108 7.36 4.86 -1.59
CA PHE A 108 7.76 3.97 -2.69
C PHE A 108 9.29 3.80 -2.79
N LEU A 109 10.09 4.80 -2.44
CA LEU A 109 11.55 4.62 -2.34
C LEU A 109 11.93 3.53 -1.33
N ASN A 110 11.18 3.37 -0.23
CA ASN A 110 11.43 2.28 0.72
C ASN A 110 11.12 0.91 0.11
N VAL A 111 10.11 0.81 -0.76
CA VAL A 111 9.78 -0.40 -1.54
C VAL A 111 10.96 -0.76 -2.43
N VAL A 112 11.46 0.20 -3.21
CA VAL A 112 12.59 0.01 -4.13
C VAL A 112 13.87 -0.35 -3.38
N ASP A 113 14.16 0.32 -2.27
CA ASP A 113 15.34 0.04 -1.44
C ASP A 113 15.29 -1.35 -0.79
N ALA A 114 14.12 -1.77 -0.31
CA ALA A 114 13.93 -3.09 0.27
C ALA A 114 14.04 -4.20 -0.80
N ALA A 115 13.37 -4.02 -1.93
CA ALA A 115 13.44 -4.94 -3.05
C ALA A 115 14.86 -5.05 -3.61
N GLY A 116 15.62 -3.95 -3.64
CA GLY A 116 17.00 -3.94 -4.08
C GLY A 116 17.93 -4.80 -3.20
N LYS A 117 17.66 -4.87 -1.89
CA LYS A 117 18.37 -5.78 -0.96
C LYS A 117 18.06 -7.25 -1.23
N ASP A 118 16.89 -7.55 -1.80
CA ASP A 118 16.49 -8.88 -2.24
C ASP A 118 16.90 -9.19 -3.70
N GLY A 119 17.66 -8.29 -4.34
CA GLY A 119 18.13 -8.45 -5.72
C GLY A 119 17.09 -8.11 -6.80
N VAL A 120 15.99 -7.43 -6.45
CA VAL A 120 14.92 -6.99 -7.35
C VAL A 120 15.02 -5.49 -7.59
N GLN A 121 15.41 -5.06 -8.80
CA GLN A 121 15.89 -3.69 -9.05
C GLN A 121 15.39 -3.07 -10.37
N HIS A 122 14.62 -3.77 -11.20
CA HIS A 122 14.26 -3.30 -12.53
C HIS A 122 12.93 -2.54 -12.57
N PHE A 123 12.59 -1.84 -11.48
CA PHE A 123 11.33 -1.10 -11.35
C PHE A 123 11.23 0.05 -12.36
N LEU A 124 10.02 0.23 -12.88
CA LEU A 124 9.59 1.32 -13.74
C LEU A 124 8.34 1.95 -13.13
N MET A 125 8.29 3.27 -12.96
CA MET A 125 7.07 3.97 -12.58
C MET A 125 6.35 4.42 -13.86
N ASN A 126 5.22 3.78 -14.16
CA ASN A 126 4.46 3.98 -15.39
C ASN A 126 3.48 5.14 -15.27
N SER A 127 2.74 5.19 -14.16
CA SER A 127 1.70 6.19 -13.91
C SER A 127 1.59 6.50 -12.43
N GLY A 128 1.17 7.72 -12.11
CA GLY A 128 0.89 8.19 -10.75
C GLY A 128 -0.42 8.97 -10.71
N TYR A 129 -0.42 10.18 -10.18
CA TYR A 129 -1.56 11.08 -10.25
C TYR A 129 -1.99 11.38 -11.68
N ARG A 130 -3.29 11.23 -11.94
CA ARG A 130 -3.98 11.71 -13.14
C ARG A 130 -5.04 12.70 -12.73
N ASP A 131 -5.11 13.87 -13.34
CA ASP A 131 -6.22 14.78 -13.07
C ASP A 131 -7.52 14.34 -13.78
N PHE A 132 -8.61 15.07 -13.51
CA PHE A 132 -9.92 14.76 -14.08
C PHE A 132 -9.95 14.87 -15.61
N GLN A 133 -9.16 15.76 -16.21
CA GLN A 133 -9.14 15.92 -17.65
C GLN A 133 -8.41 14.76 -18.31
N GLU A 134 -7.23 14.39 -17.80
CA GLU A 134 -6.48 13.23 -18.26
C GLU A 134 -7.30 11.94 -18.12
N GLN A 135 -8.02 11.78 -17.00
CA GLN A 135 -8.87 10.62 -16.78
C GLN A 135 -10.05 10.57 -17.76
N ARG A 136 -10.69 11.71 -18.07
CA ARG A 136 -11.73 11.78 -19.12
C ARG A 136 -11.19 11.37 -20.48
N GLN A 137 -10.03 11.90 -20.87
CA GLN A 137 -9.42 11.57 -22.15
C GLN A 137 -9.06 10.08 -22.26
N LEU A 138 -8.56 9.48 -21.17
CA LEU A 138 -8.31 8.04 -21.15
C LEU A 138 -9.61 7.25 -21.28
N TYR A 139 -10.66 7.63 -20.54
CA TYR A 139 -11.96 6.98 -20.60
C TYR A 139 -12.57 7.03 -22.01
N GLU A 140 -12.55 8.19 -22.64
CA GLU A 140 -13.01 8.40 -24.03
C GLU A 140 -12.22 7.54 -25.03
N LYS A 141 -10.91 7.40 -24.81
CA LYS A 141 -10.02 6.65 -25.72
C LYS A 141 -10.13 5.13 -25.54
N MET A 142 -10.20 4.64 -24.30
CA MET A 142 -10.07 3.22 -23.98
C MET A 142 -11.41 2.54 -23.72
N GLY A 143 -12.47 3.30 -23.42
CA GLY A 143 -13.79 2.79 -23.09
C GLY A 143 -13.92 2.30 -21.65
N SER A 144 -15.16 1.99 -21.26
CA SER A 144 -15.56 1.58 -19.91
C SER A 144 -15.01 0.23 -19.48
N ASP A 145 -14.60 -0.61 -20.44
CA ASP A 145 -14.03 -1.93 -20.16
C ASP A 145 -12.62 -1.84 -19.57
N TYR A 146 -11.96 -0.69 -19.76
CA TYR A 146 -10.57 -0.48 -19.38
C TYR A 146 -10.38 0.66 -18.38
N ALA A 147 -11.14 1.75 -18.52
CA ALA A 147 -10.98 2.94 -17.69
C ALA A 147 -12.28 3.26 -16.96
N LEU A 148 -12.15 3.81 -15.75
CA LEU A 148 -13.26 4.40 -15.03
C LEU A 148 -13.44 5.89 -15.39
N PRO A 149 -14.68 6.43 -15.30
CA PRO A 149 -14.90 7.86 -15.49
C PRO A 149 -14.08 8.71 -14.53
N ALA A 150 -13.82 9.97 -14.90
CA ALA A 150 -13.13 10.91 -14.02
C ALA A 150 -13.90 11.08 -12.70
N GLY A 151 -13.18 11.03 -11.57
CA GLY A 151 -13.81 10.99 -10.26
C GLY A 151 -13.97 9.59 -9.69
N TYR A 152 -13.76 8.52 -10.48
CA TYR A 152 -13.92 7.13 -10.03
C TYR A 152 -12.60 6.34 -10.09
N SER A 153 -11.51 6.96 -10.56
CA SER A 153 -10.17 6.36 -10.62
C SER A 153 -9.35 6.73 -9.39
N GLU A 154 -8.68 5.76 -8.75
CA GLU A 154 -7.81 6.05 -7.61
C GLU A 154 -6.59 6.92 -7.98
N HIS A 155 -6.18 6.94 -9.26
CA HIS A 155 -5.12 7.85 -9.71
C HIS A 155 -5.50 9.32 -9.54
N ASN A 156 -6.79 9.66 -9.47
CA ASN A 156 -7.22 11.01 -9.18
C ASN A 156 -6.96 11.43 -7.71
N LEU A 157 -6.64 10.50 -6.79
CA LEU A 157 -6.28 10.83 -5.39
C LEU A 157 -4.81 11.21 -5.23
N GLY A 158 -3.93 10.66 -6.08
CA GLY A 158 -2.48 10.72 -5.90
C GLY A 158 -1.93 9.74 -4.85
N LEU A 159 -2.71 8.72 -4.49
CA LEU A 159 -2.32 7.64 -3.57
C LEU A 159 -1.97 6.32 -4.28
N SER A 160 -2.31 6.20 -5.56
CA SER A 160 -2.04 5.01 -6.36
C SER A 160 -1.01 5.29 -7.45
N LEU A 161 -0.28 4.24 -7.82
CA LEU A 161 0.70 4.27 -8.89
C LEU A 161 0.73 2.92 -9.61
N ASP A 162 0.99 2.97 -10.91
CA ASP A 162 1.23 1.80 -11.73
C ASP A 162 2.74 1.57 -11.82
N VAL A 163 3.18 0.41 -11.37
CA VAL A 163 4.57 -0.01 -11.33
C VAL A 163 4.79 -1.11 -12.36
N GLY A 164 5.80 -0.94 -13.20
CA GLY A 164 6.25 -1.91 -14.19
C GLY A 164 7.64 -2.47 -13.87
N SER A 165 8.10 -3.35 -14.75
CA SER A 165 9.48 -3.83 -14.81
C SER A 165 10.05 -3.52 -16.19
N THR A 166 11.30 -3.06 -16.22
CA THR A 166 12.04 -2.82 -17.47
C THR A 166 12.42 -4.11 -18.19
N GLN A 167 12.25 -5.28 -17.55
CA GLN A 167 12.65 -6.56 -18.13
C GLN A 167 11.48 -7.37 -18.70
N LYS A 168 10.34 -7.40 -17.99
CA LYS A 168 9.21 -8.29 -18.31
C LYS A 168 7.89 -7.66 -17.89
N LYS A 169 6.78 -8.22 -18.38
CA LYS A 169 5.45 -7.90 -17.85
C LYS A 169 5.35 -8.30 -16.37
N MET A 170 4.61 -7.53 -15.58
CA MET A 170 4.55 -7.68 -14.12
C MET A 170 4.09 -9.06 -13.66
N GLU A 171 3.22 -9.75 -14.40
CA GLU A 171 2.77 -11.11 -14.10
C GLU A 171 3.92 -12.13 -14.06
N LYS A 172 5.03 -11.82 -14.75
CA LYS A 172 6.20 -12.72 -14.91
C LYS A 172 7.50 -12.11 -14.38
N ALA A 173 7.48 -10.84 -13.98
CA ALA A 173 8.66 -10.11 -13.53
C ALA A 173 8.93 -10.40 -12.05
N PRO A 174 10.21 -10.48 -11.62
CA PRO A 174 10.56 -10.52 -10.21
C PRO A 174 9.93 -9.37 -9.41
N GLU A 175 9.83 -8.17 -10.00
CA GLU A 175 9.21 -6.98 -9.39
C GLU A 175 7.74 -7.21 -9.02
N GLY A 176 6.96 -7.85 -9.91
CA GLY A 176 5.54 -8.12 -9.66
C GLY A 176 5.34 -9.14 -8.55
N LYS A 177 6.13 -10.22 -8.53
CA LYS A 177 6.11 -11.20 -7.43
C LYS A 177 6.51 -10.54 -6.10
N TRP A 178 7.58 -9.73 -6.12
CA TRP A 178 8.06 -9.05 -4.92
C TRP A 178 7.00 -8.10 -4.36
N ILE A 179 6.31 -7.34 -5.22
CA ILE A 179 5.20 -6.46 -4.82
C ILE A 179 4.08 -7.25 -4.15
N GLU A 180 3.61 -8.35 -4.77
CA GLU A 180 2.51 -9.17 -4.23
C GLU A 180 2.84 -9.75 -2.84
N GLU A 181 4.11 -10.05 -2.58
CA GLU A 181 4.57 -10.66 -1.33
C GLU A 181 4.97 -9.65 -0.24
N ASN A 182 5.47 -8.47 -0.61
CA ASN A 182 6.20 -7.60 0.32
C ASN A 182 5.75 -6.14 0.37
N VAL A 183 5.00 -5.62 -0.62
CA VAL A 183 4.71 -4.17 -0.71
C VAL A 183 3.93 -3.65 0.52
N TRP A 184 3.18 -4.54 1.18
CA TRP A 184 2.43 -4.27 2.40
C TRP A 184 3.30 -3.83 3.57
N LYS A 185 4.57 -4.25 3.63
CA LYS A 185 5.50 -3.82 4.68
C LYS A 185 5.77 -2.32 4.62
N HIS A 186 5.47 -1.68 3.50
CA HIS A 186 5.73 -0.27 3.23
C HIS A 186 4.46 0.58 3.15
N GLY A 187 3.32 0.07 3.61
CA GLY A 187 2.06 0.83 3.60
C GLY A 187 1.25 0.71 2.32
N PHE A 188 1.67 -0.10 1.35
CA PHE A 188 0.97 -0.28 0.08
C PHE A 188 0.20 -1.59 0.02
N VAL A 189 -0.78 -1.68 -0.86
CA VAL A 189 -1.45 -2.95 -1.19
C VAL A 189 -1.48 -3.13 -2.69
N LEU A 190 -1.43 -4.39 -3.13
CA LEU A 190 -1.85 -4.73 -4.49
C LEU A 190 -3.37 -4.55 -4.57
N ARG A 191 -3.82 -3.48 -5.24
CA ARG A 191 -5.20 -3.00 -5.10
C ARG A 191 -6.24 -3.92 -5.72
N TYR A 192 -5.87 -4.55 -6.84
CA TYR A 192 -6.72 -5.44 -7.63
C TYR A 192 -6.07 -6.83 -7.74
N PRO A 193 -6.14 -7.64 -6.66
CA PRO A 193 -5.56 -8.97 -6.64
C PRO A 193 -6.39 -9.99 -7.44
N LYS A 194 -5.80 -11.15 -7.72
CA LYS A 194 -6.50 -12.25 -8.40
C LYS A 194 -7.76 -12.67 -7.62
N ASN A 195 -8.80 -13.07 -8.36
CA ASN A 195 -10.04 -13.63 -7.81
C ASN A 195 -10.83 -12.67 -6.90
N LYS A 196 -10.61 -11.36 -6.99
CA LYS A 196 -11.36 -10.32 -6.25
C LYS A 196 -12.07 -9.31 -7.15
N SER A 197 -12.20 -9.61 -8.45
CA SER A 197 -12.87 -8.73 -9.42
C SER A 197 -14.38 -8.62 -9.19
N ASN A 198 -15.01 -9.65 -8.60
CA ASN A 198 -16.40 -9.60 -8.16
C ASN A 198 -16.65 -8.61 -7.00
N ILE A 199 -15.59 -8.21 -6.28
CA ILE A 199 -15.66 -7.27 -5.16
C ILE A 199 -15.20 -5.88 -5.62
N THR A 200 -13.99 -5.80 -6.19
CA THR A 200 -13.40 -4.52 -6.62
C THR A 200 -14.03 -3.95 -7.90
N GLY A 201 -14.67 -4.80 -8.70
CA GLY A 201 -15.16 -4.45 -10.03
C GLY A 201 -14.07 -4.32 -11.10
N ILE A 202 -12.80 -4.56 -10.76
CA ILE A 202 -11.65 -4.44 -11.65
C ILE A 202 -10.93 -5.79 -11.73
N GLN A 203 -10.45 -6.14 -12.93
CA GLN A 203 -9.71 -7.38 -13.14
C GLN A 203 -8.35 -7.35 -12.43
N TYR A 204 -7.65 -8.48 -12.41
CA TYR A 204 -6.32 -8.54 -11.81
C TYR A 204 -5.35 -7.55 -12.47
N GLU A 205 -4.76 -6.67 -11.68
CA GLU A 205 -3.76 -5.69 -12.13
C GLU A 205 -2.47 -5.81 -11.28
N PRO A 206 -1.48 -6.63 -11.68
CA PRO A 206 -0.24 -6.84 -10.92
C PRO A 206 0.63 -5.58 -10.78
N TRP A 207 0.35 -4.54 -11.56
CA TRP A 207 1.10 -3.27 -11.57
C TRP A 207 0.51 -2.23 -10.62
N HIS A 208 -0.78 -2.31 -10.28
CA HIS A 208 -1.48 -1.22 -9.60
C HIS A 208 -1.39 -1.37 -8.07
N ILE A 209 -0.58 -0.51 -7.45
CA ILE A 209 -0.45 -0.46 -6.00
C ILE A 209 -1.05 0.81 -5.43
N ARG A 210 -1.67 0.67 -4.25
CA ARG A 210 -2.36 1.75 -3.54
C ARG A 210 -1.75 1.94 -2.16
N TYR A 211 -1.35 3.16 -1.82
CA TYR A 211 -0.94 3.50 -0.46
C TYR A 211 -2.16 3.60 0.47
N VAL A 212 -2.12 2.84 1.56
CA VAL A 212 -3.13 2.83 2.64
C VAL A 212 -2.51 3.03 4.02
N GLY A 213 -1.18 3.03 4.12
CA GLY A 213 -0.44 3.16 5.38
C GLY A 213 -0.32 1.87 6.19
N LEU A 214 0.49 1.93 7.24
CA LEU A 214 0.56 0.92 8.29
C LEU A 214 -0.34 1.36 9.47
N PRO A 215 -1.00 0.43 10.16
CA PRO A 215 -0.89 -1.03 10.02
C PRO A 215 -1.87 -1.60 8.97
N HIS A 216 -2.62 -0.75 8.27
CA HIS A 216 -3.73 -1.12 7.40
C HIS A 216 -3.34 -2.15 6.34
N SER A 217 -2.30 -1.85 5.56
CA SER A 217 -1.75 -2.76 4.54
C SER A 217 -1.33 -4.12 5.11
N ALA A 218 -0.74 -4.15 6.31
CA ALA A 218 -0.34 -5.38 6.99
C ALA A 218 -1.56 -6.23 7.39
N ILE A 219 -2.62 -5.61 7.90
CA ILE A 219 -3.88 -6.29 8.23
C ILE A 219 -4.53 -6.84 6.96
N MET A 220 -4.59 -6.03 5.90
CA MET A 220 -5.15 -6.42 4.60
C MET A 220 -4.40 -7.61 4.01
N GLN A 221 -3.06 -7.60 4.04
CA GLN A 221 -2.24 -8.72 3.59
C GLN A 221 -2.51 -9.98 4.41
N LYS A 222 -2.48 -9.89 5.74
CA LYS A 222 -2.68 -11.03 6.65
C LYS A 222 -4.04 -11.69 6.41
N LYS A 223 -5.09 -10.87 6.25
CA LYS A 223 -6.46 -11.34 6.02
C LYS A 223 -6.77 -11.68 4.56
N LYS A 224 -5.90 -11.29 3.61
CA LYS A 224 -6.11 -11.45 2.15
C LYS A 224 -7.41 -10.81 1.66
N ILE A 225 -7.65 -9.58 2.13
CA ILE A 225 -8.87 -8.81 1.85
C ILE A 225 -8.56 -7.54 1.07
N THR A 226 -9.53 -7.09 0.26
CA THR A 226 -9.44 -5.83 -0.50
C THR A 226 -9.72 -4.62 0.39
N LEU A 227 -9.57 -3.40 -0.16
CA LEU A 227 -9.88 -2.18 0.60
C LEU A 227 -11.37 -2.10 0.96
N GLU A 228 -12.25 -2.56 0.08
CA GLU A 228 -13.69 -2.67 0.31
C GLU A 228 -13.97 -3.54 1.55
N GLU A 229 -13.51 -4.80 1.51
CA GLU A 229 -13.69 -5.76 2.61
C GLU A 229 -13.03 -5.27 3.91
N TYR A 230 -11.88 -4.60 3.82
CA TYR A 230 -11.18 -4.07 4.98
C TYR A 230 -11.96 -2.96 5.68
N LEU A 231 -12.57 -2.05 4.92
CA LEU A 231 -13.36 -0.97 5.51
C LEU A 231 -14.66 -1.51 6.13
N ASP A 232 -15.29 -2.52 5.52
CA ASP A 232 -16.43 -3.20 6.14
C ASP A 232 -16.03 -3.93 7.43
N PHE A 233 -14.87 -4.61 7.42
CA PHE A 233 -14.31 -5.22 8.62
C PHE A 233 -14.09 -4.20 9.74
N LEU A 234 -13.48 -3.05 9.46
CA LEU A 234 -13.29 -1.99 10.48
C LEU A 234 -14.63 -1.44 10.99
N LYS A 235 -15.63 -1.30 10.11
CA LYS A 235 -16.98 -0.86 10.49
C LYS A 235 -17.67 -1.87 11.41
N GLU A 236 -17.48 -3.15 11.18
CA GLU A 236 -18.05 -4.21 12.02
C GLU A 236 -17.34 -4.27 13.38
N GLN A 237 -16.01 -4.33 13.39
CA GLN A 237 -15.24 -4.53 14.63
C GLN A 237 -15.15 -3.29 15.51
N LYS A 238 -15.31 -2.08 14.95
CA LYS A 238 -15.18 -0.76 15.60
C LYS A 238 -13.78 -0.43 16.11
N GLU A 239 -13.08 -1.37 16.73
CA GLU A 239 -11.73 -1.19 17.25
C GLU A 239 -10.94 -2.50 17.14
N ILE A 240 -9.72 -2.39 16.64
CA ILE A 240 -8.77 -3.49 16.57
C ILE A 240 -7.40 -3.03 17.05
N THR A 241 -6.62 -3.97 17.56
CA THR A 241 -5.20 -3.76 17.87
C THR A 241 -4.35 -4.75 17.10
N THR A 242 -3.14 -4.34 16.74
CA THR A 242 -2.19 -5.20 16.01
C THR A 242 -0.75 -4.78 16.29
N ASP A 243 0.17 -5.73 16.22
CA ASP A 243 1.62 -5.48 16.25
C ASP A 243 2.16 -5.61 14.83
N VAL A 244 2.88 -4.60 14.36
CA VAL A 244 3.62 -4.66 13.09
C VAL A 244 5.06 -4.27 13.37
N GLU A 245 5.98 -5.22 13.23
CA GLU A 245 7.42 -5.04 13.46
C GLU A 245 7.75 -4.48 14.86
N GLY A 246 7.03 -4.95 15.89
CA GLY A 246 7.26 -4.53 17.27
C GLY A 246 6.66 -3.17 17.64
N LYS A 247 5.91 -2.54 16.71
CA LYS A 247 5.11 -1.36 16.99
C LYS A 247 3.65 -1.78 17.17
N GLN A 248 3.07 -1.37 18.30
CA GLN A 248 1.67 -1.61 18.57
C GLN A 248 0.82 -0.51 17.94
N TYR A 249 -0.29 -0.91 17.34
CA TYR A 249 -1.26 -0.03 16.73
C TYR A 249 -2.64 -0.31 17.27
N THR A 250 -3.41 0.76 17.47
CA THR A 250 -4.84 0.73 17.71
C THR A 250 -5.54 1.42 16.55
N VAL A 251 -6.52 0.76 15.93
CA VAL A 251 -7.29 1.28 14.80
C VAL A 251 -8.76 1.29 15.18
N SER A 252 -9.37 2.48 15.22
CA SER A 252 -10.76 2.67 15.65
C SER A 252 -11.59 3.37 14.56
N TYR A 253 -12.77 2.83 14.26
CA TYR A 253 -13.73 3.40 13.31
C TYR A 253 -14.81 4.21 14.03
N TYR A 254 -15.08 5.39 13.49
CA TYR A 254 -16.10 6.31 13.98
C TYR A 254 -17.05 6.70 12.84
N LYS A 255 -18.32 6.32 12.95
CA LYS A 255 -19.38 6.82 12.06
C LYS A 255 -19.58 8.33 12.25
N VAL A 256 -19.67 9.10 11.18
CA VAL A 256 -19.82 10.56 11.20
C VAL A 256 -21.12 10.96 10.49
N SER A 257 -22.17 11.21 11.26
CA SER A 257 -23.46 11.72 10.75
C SER A 257 -23.60 13.25 10.87
N GLY A 258 -22.69 13.88 11.62
CA GLY A 258 -22.59 15.31 11.91
C GLY A 258 -21.25 15.60 12.60
N ASN A 259 -21.01 16.85 13.01
CA ASN A 259 -19.81 17.19 13.77
C ASN A 259 -19.77 16.34 15.04
N ARG A 260 -18.64 15.66 15.27
CA ARG A 260 -18.43 14.85 16.47
C ARG A 260 -17.04 15.09 17.01
N LYS A 261 -16.87 14.85 18.31
CA LYS A 261 -15.55 14.79 18.92
C LYS A 261 -15.08 13.34 18.97
N VAL A 262 -13.81 13.12 18.64
CA VAL A 262 -13.14 11.83 18.76
C VAL A 262 -11.99 11.99 19.73
N ASN A 263 -11.80 11.00 20.61
CA ASN A 263 -10.70 11.01 21.56
C ASN A 263 -9.43 10.53 20.86
N VAL A 264 -8.36 11.31 20.94
CA VAL A 264 -7.02 10.93 20.45
C VAL A 264 -6.00 11.10 21.58
N PRO A 265 -4.93 10.30 21.60
CA PRO A 265 -3.88 10.43 22.62
C PRO A 265 -3.00 11.67 22.37
N VAL A 266 -2.75 12.47 23.42
CA VAL A 266 -1.96 13.72 23.35
C VAL A 266 -0.47 13.47 23.05
N ASN A 267 0.07 12.36 23.53
CA ASN A 267 1.52 12.07 23.49
C ASN A 267 1.88 10.90 22.55
N LYS A 268 0.97 10.48 21.68
CA LYS A 268 1.22 9.40 20.71
C LYS A 268 1.00 9.91 19.30
N GLN A 269 1.67 9.29 18.33
CA GLN A 269 1.43 9.58 16.92
C GLN A 269 0.10 8.98 16.51
N TYR A 270 -0.73 9.76 15.82
CA TYR A 270 -1.98 9.27 15.25
C TYR A 270 -2.21 9.83 13.85
N GLU A 271 -2.96 9.07 13.07
CA GLU A 271 -3.49 9.49 11.76
C GLU A 271 -5.01 9.39 11.78
N ILE A 272 -5.68 10.30 11.06
CA ILE A 272 -7.12 10.26 10.83
C ILE A 272 -7.34 10.18 9.34
N SER A 273 -8.14 9.22 8.91
CA SER A 273 -8.56 9.10 7.52
C SER A 273 -10.05 8.85 7.44
N GLY A 274 -10.73 9.61 6.60
CA GLY A 274 -12.03 9.22 6.10
C GLY A 274 -12.00 7.91 5.32
N ASN A 275 -13.17 7.27 5.20
CA ASN A 275 -13.38 6.08 4.36
C ASN A 275 -14.04 6.40 3.01
N ASN A 276 -14.32 7.69 2.72
CA ASN A 276 -15.09 8.16 1.57
C ASN A 276 -16.58 7.76 1.54
N MET A 277 -17.13 7.26 2.65
CA MET A 277 -18.50 6.75 2.73
C MET A 277 -19.30 7.44 3.83
N ASP A 278 -18.93 7.19 5.09
CA ASP A 278 -19.78 7.47 6.25
C ASP A 278 -19.03 7.74 7.55
N GLY A 279 -17.71 7.68 7.56
CA GLY A 279 -16.95 7.77 8.79
C GLY A 279 -15.46 7.99 8.60
N VAL A 280 -14.78 8.01 9.74
CA VAL A 280 -13.33 8.15 9.84
C VAL A 280 -12.73 6.96 10.59
N ILE A 281 -11.48 6.66 10.27
CA ILE A 281 -10.62 5.70 10.93
C ILE A 281 -9.54 6.52 11.63
N VAL A 282 -9.37 6.28 12.94
CA VAL A 282 -8.26 6.82 13.72
C VAL A 282 -7.27 5.69 13.96
N THR A 283 -6.02 5.93 13.59
CA THR A 283 -4.92 4.99 13.76
C THR A 283 -3.92 5.59 14.73
N VAL A 284 -3.78 4.97 15.90
CA VAL A 284 -2.80 5.36 16.92
C VAL A 284 -1.64 4.38 16.85
N GLN A 285 -0.42 4.90 16.76
CA GLN A 285 0.80 4.13 16.98
C GLN A 285 1.27 4.37 18.42
N GLU A 286 1.48 3.29 19.16
CA GLU A 286 1.87 3.32 20.58
C GLU A 286 3.38 3.39 20.81
#